data_AF-A0A1C2D752-F1
#
_entry.id   AF-A0A1C2D752-F1
#
_cell.length_a   1.000
_cell.length_b   1.000
_cell.length_c   1.000
_cell.angle_alpha   90.00
_cell.angle_beta   90.00
_cell.angle_gamma   90.00
#
_symmetry.space_group_name_H-M   'P 1'
#
loop_
_entity.id
_entity.type
_entity.pdbx_description
1 polymer ?
#
loop_
_entity_poly.entity_id
_entity_poly.type
_entity_poly.pdbx_seq_one_letter_code
_entity_poly.pdbx_strand_id
1 'polypeptide(L)'
;MSLFTGSYSIRQINPLEKVKFKYVQWLSLAIGLVCLMLGFTRIAKYSFFSIRVWGFLILGIISLLIWLKISWSDTAALISPQLFKNLRFSMQLIAYCFAKIAMLALGFIFPIYV
;
A
#
# COMPACT_ATOMS: atom_id res chain seq x y z
N MET A 1 3.16 37.49 -5.64
CA MET A 1 3.97 37.81 -4.44
C MET A 1 3.80 36.82 -3.29
N SER A 2 2.62 36.18 -3.07
CA SER A 2 2.46 35.17 -2.00
C SER A 2 3.23 33.85 -2.23
N LEU A 3 3.45 33.44 -3.49
CA LEU A 3 4.24 32.26 -3.84
C LEU A 3 5.71 32.37 -3.41
N PHE A 4 6.29 33.58 -3.48
CA PHE A 4 7.69 33.80 -3.10
C PHE A 4 7.86 33.89 -1.58
N THR A 5 6.93 34.54 -0.86
CA THR A 5 6.96 34.59 0.61
C THR A 5 6.65 33.25 1.25
N GLY A 6 5.84 32.40 0.61
CA GLY A 6 5.60 31.03 1.06
C GLY A 6 6.84 30.13 1.02
N SER A 7 7.68 30.28 -0.01
CA SER A 7 8.89 29.47 -0.17
C SER A 7 9.97 29.77 0.89
N TYR A 8 10.00 31.00 1.43
CA TYR A 8 10.94 31.39 2.48
C TYR A 8 10.45 31.08 3.90
N SER A 9 9.14 30.90 4.10
CA SER A 9 8.55 30.65 5.42
C SER A 9 8.60 29.19 5.85
N ILE A 10 8.89 28.26 4.93
CA ILE A 10 9.14 26.86 5.27
C ILE A 10 10.54 26.77 5.89
N ARG A 11 10.62 27.04 7.19
CA ARG A 11 11.77 26.69 8.02
C ARG A 11 11.94 25.16 7.94
N GLN A 12 12.85 24.70 7.09
CA GLN A 12 13.29 23.31 7.07
C GLN A 12 14.12 23.05 8.34
N ILE A 13 13.41 22.74 9.43
CA ILE A 13 13.99 22.51 10.77
C ILE A 13 14.65 21.12 10.87
N ASN A 14 14.39 20.23 9.91
CA ASN A 14 15.06 18.93 9.82
C ASN A 14 16.12 18.95 8.71
N PRO A 15 17.33 18.41 8.95
CA PRO A 15 18.28 18.19 7.88
C PRO A 15 17.59 17.36 6.79
N LEU A 16 17.83 17.74 5.54
CA LEU A 16 17.38 17.00 4.35
C LEU A 16 17.97 15.60 4.40
N GLU A 17 17.29 14.70 5.10
CA GLU A 17 17.58 13.29 5.07
C GLU A 17 17.27 12.86 3.64
N LYS A 18 18.33 12.57 2.87
CA LYS A 18 18.22 11.95 1.56
C LYS A 18 17.68 10.56 1.80
N VAL A 19 16.35 10.45 1.89
CA VAL A 19 15.65 9.17 1.87
C VAL A 19 15.94 8.58 0.50
N LYS A 20 16.99 7.75 0.42
CA LYS A 20 17.33 7.03 -0.79
C LYS A 20 16.14 6.10 -1.04
N PHE A 21 15.32 6.45 -2.03
CA PHE A 21 14.20 5.62 -2.44
C PHE A 21 14.71 4.21 -2.74
N LYS A 22 14.37 3.25 -1.87
CA LYS A 22 14.79 1.86 -2.04
C LYS A 22 13.89 1.19 -3.06
N TYR A 23 14.21 1.36 -4.34
CA TYR A 23 13.46 0.80 -5.46
C TYR A 23 13.20 -0.70 -5.33
N VAL A 24 14.11 -1.47 -4.74
CA VAL A 24 13.93 -2.92 -4.53
C VAL A 24 12.79 -3.22 -3.55
N GLN A 25 12.69 -2.47 -2.45
CA GLN A 25 11.59 -2.61 -1.49
C GLN A 25 10.27 -2.20 -2.16
N TRP A 26 10.27 -1.10 -2.91
CA TRP A 26 9.09 -0.65 -3.64
C TRP A 26 8.63 -1.69 -4.68
N LEU A 27 9.55 -2.26 -5.46
CA LEU A 27 9.25 -3.25 -6.49
C LEU A 27 8.72 -4.56 -5.87
N SER A 28 9.34 -5.04 -4.78
CA SER A 28 8.88 -6.24 -4.07
C SER A 28 7.48 -6.06 -3.48
N LEU A 29 7.18 -4.88 -2.93
CA LEU A 29 5.84 -4.54 -2.45
C LEU A 29 4.83 -4.48 -3.60
N ALA A 30 5.17 -3.81 -4.71
CA ALA A 30 4.31 -3.71 -5.88
C ALA A 30 4.00 -5.08 -6.48
N ILE A 31 5.03 -5.92 -6.68
CA ILE A 31 4.88 -7.30 -7.17
C ILE A 31 4.03 -8.12 -6.22
N GLY A 32 4.27 -8.01 -4.90
CA GLY A 32 3.47 -8.67 -3.88
C GLY A 32 2.00 -8.30 -3.97
N LEU A 33 1.68 -7.00 -3.97
CA LEU A 33 0.30 -6.50 -4.08
C LEU A 33 -0.38 -6.92 -5.37
N VAL A 34 0.30 -6.83 -6.52
CA VAL A 34 -0.25 -7.23 -7.82
C VAL A 34 -0.53 -8.74 -7.86
N CYS A 35 0.40 -9.57 -7.38
CA CYS A 35 0.20 -11.02 -7.30
C CYS A 35 -0.97 -11.37 -6.39
N LEU A 36 -1.10 -10.68 -5.25
CA LEU A 36 -2.17 -10.91 -4.28
C LEU A 36 -3.53 -10.47 -4.84
N MET A 37 -3.59 -9.33 -5.53
CA MET A 37 -4.78 -8.88 -6.26
C MET A 37 -5.19 -9.89 -7.32
N LEU A 38 -4.27 -10.36 -8.17
CA LEU A 38 -4.54 -11.37 -9.18
C LEU A 38 -4.98 -12.70 -8.57
N GLY A 39 -4.40 -13.08 -7.41
CA GLY A 39 -4.82 -14.24 -6.63
C GLY A 39 -6.29 -14.14 -6.21
N PHE A 40 -6.68 -13.03 -5.58
CA PHE A 40 -8.07 -12.78 -5.18
C PHE A 40 -9.04 -12.68 -6.35
N THR A 41 -8.66 -12.01 -7.44
CA THR A 41 -9.50 -11.95 -8.64
C THR A 41 -9.74 -13.34 -9.24
N ARG A 42 -8.74 -14.24 -9.18
CA ARG A 42 -8.89 -15.62 -9.65
C ARG A 42 -9.71 -16.49 -8.69
N ILE A 43 -9.63 -16.26 -7.37
CA ILE A 43 -10.55 -16.89 -6.38
C ILE A 43 -12.00 -16.55 -6.71
N ALA A 44 -12.29 -15.30 -7.06
CA ALA A 44 -13.66 -14.86 -7.34
C ALA A 44 -14.25 -15.46 -8.64
N LYS A 45 -13.42 -15.91 -9.58
CA LYS A 45 -13.85 -16.44 -10.89
C LYS A 45 -13.73 -17.96 -11.04
N TYR A 46 -12.86 -18.61 -10.30
CA TYR A 46 -12.57 -20.05 -10.44
C TYR A 46 -12.77 -20.77 -9.11
N SER A 47 -13.04 -22.09 -9.15
CA SER A 47 -13.18 -22.91 -7.94
C SER A 47 -11.97 -22.74 -7.02
N PHE A 48 -12.22 -22.57 -5.71
CA PHE A 48 -11.23 -22.35 -4.64
C PHE A 48 -10.06 -23.35 -4.65
N PHE A 49 -10.24 -24.51 -5.28
CA PHE A 49 -9.28 -25.61 -5.33
C PHE A 49 -8.43 -25.66 -6.61
N SER A 50 -8.27 -24.55 -7.33
CA SER A 50 -7.38 -24.51 -8.50
C SER A 50 -5.93 -24.26 -8.08
N ILE A 51 -5.01 -25.17 -8.44
CA ILE A 51 -3.56 -25.08 -8.13
C ILE A 51 -2.93 -23.74 -8.55
N ARG A 52 -3.45 -23.13 -9.62
CA ARG A 52 -3.01 -21.82 -10.11
C ARG A 52 -3.35 -20.68 -9.15
N VAL A 53 -4.47 -20.78 -8.43
CA VAL A 53 -4.90 -19.77 -7.46
C VAL A 53 -3.99 -19.79 -6.24
N TRP A 54 -3.73 -20.98 -5.70
CA TRP A 54 -2.82 -21.17 -4.58
C TRP A 54 -1.38 -20.75 -4.91
N GLY A 55 -0.91 -21.03 -6.14
CA GLY A 55 0.42 -20.61 -6.58
C GLY A 55 0.64 -19.09 -6.49
N PHE A 56 -0.26 -18.29 -7.08
CA PHE A 56 -0.14 -16.82 -7.02
C PHE A 56 -0.36 -16.26 -5.62
N LEU A 57 -1.25 -16.87 -4.83
CA LEU A 57 -1.55 -16.42 -3.47
C LEU A 57 -0.37 -16.68 -2.52
N ILE A 58 0.21 -17.88 -2.57
CA ILE A 58 1.41 -18.23 -1.80
C ILE A 58 2.60 -17.35 -2.24
N LEU A 59 2.80 -17.18 -3.55
CA LEU A 59 3.88 -16.32 -4.07
C LEU A 59 3.71 -14.86 -3.61
N GLY A 60 2.49 -14.34 -3.63
CA GLY A 60 2.16 -13.01 -3.11
C GLY A 60 2.47 -12.87 -1.62
N ILE A 61 2.06 -13.84 -0.80
CA ILE A 61 2.35 -13.87 0.64
C ILE A 61 3.85 -13.92 0.90
N ILE A 62 4.59 -14.78 0.20
CA ILE A 62 6.04 -14.90 0.36
C ILE A 62 6.73 -13.58 0.03
N SER A 63 6.36 -12.94 -1.08
CA SER A 63 6.91 -11.63 -1.46
C SER A 63 6.63 -10.56 -0.40
N LEU A 64 5.43 -10.59 0.19
CA LEU A 64 5.02 -9.65 1.24
C LEU A 64 5.77 -9.89 2.56
N LEU A 65 6.02 -11.15 2.93
CA LEU A 65 6.82 -11.51 4.11
C LEU A 65 8.29 -11.11 3.95
N ILE A 66 8.87 -11.33 2.77
CA ILE A 66 10.23 -10.89 2.44
C ILE A 66 10.32 -9.36 2.55
N TRP A 67 9.33 -8.64 1.99
CA TRP A 67 9.26 -7.20 2.11
C TRP A 67 9.14 -6.76 3.56
N LEU A 68 8.25 -7.35 4.35
CA LEU A 68 8.05 -6.99 5.77
C LEU A 68 9.32 -7.19 6.59
N LYS A 69 10.03 -8.30 6.37
CA LYS A 69 11.28 -8.62 7.08
C LYS A 69 12.40 -7.61 6.75
N ILE A 70 12.54 -7.25 5.47
CA ILE A 70 13.49 -6.20 5.02
C ILE A 70 13.07 -4.81 5.51
N SER A 71 11.78 -4.50 5.52
CA SER A 71 11.23 -3.21 5.93
C SER A 71 11.29 -2.99 7.44
N TRP A 72 11.36 -4.05 8.25
CA TRP A 72 11.57 -3.97 9.70
C TRP A 72 13.02 -3.71 10.08
N SER A 73 13.98 -4.22 9.30
CA SER A 73 15.41 -4.09 9.58
C SER A 73 16.00 -2.75 9.12
N ASP A 74 15.28 -2.00 8.29
CA ASP A 74 15.72 -0.74 7.71
C ASP A 74 15.02 0.48 8.35
N THR A 75 15.79 1.35 9.00
CA THR A 75 15.32 2.65 9.53
C THR A 75 14.89 3.63 8.44
N ALA A 76 15.35 3.41 7.20
CA ALA A 76 14.97 4.19 6.00
C ALA A 76 14.00 3.40 5.09
N ALA A 77 13.12 2.59 5.67
CA ALA A 77 12.10 1.87 4.92
C ALA A 77 11.09 2.83 4.26
N LEU A 78 10.69 2.53 3.01
CA LEU A 78 9.67 3.29 2.26
C LEU A 78 8.35 3.44 3.05
N ILE A 79 7.95 2.37 3.74
CA ILE A 79 6.85 2.36 4.70
C ILE A 79 7.43 1.74 5.96
N SER A 80 7.64 2.55 6.98
CA SER A 80 8.06 2.03 8.27
C SER A 80 6.91 1.20 8.87
N PRO A 81 7.10 -0.09 9.17
CA PRO A 81 6.06 -0.90 9.81
C PRO A 81 5.68 -0.34 11.20
N GLN A 82 6.53 0.52 11.77
CA GLN A 82 6.27 1.28 12.98
C GLN A 82 5.09 2.26 12.86
N LEU A 83 4.74 2.75 11.66
CA LEU A 83 3.54 3.57 11.45
C LEU A 83 2.26 2.82 11.85
N PHE A 84 2.18 1.52 11.54
CA PHE A 84 1.04 0.67 11.91
C PHE A 84 0.99 0.34 13.41
N LYS A 85 2.12 0.46 14.12
CA LYS A 85 2.18 0.29 15.58
C LYS A 85 1.45 1.42 16.30
N ASN A 86 1.30 2.58 15.67
CA ASN A 86 0.48 3.67 16.20
C ASN A 86 -1.00 3.38 15.94
N LEU A 87 -1.72 3.02 17.00
CA LEU A 87 -3.13 2.63 16.93
C LEU A 87 -4.03 3.73 16.32
N ARG A 88 -3.71 5.01 16.54
CA ARG A 88 -4.47 6.13 15.95
C ARG A 88 -4.33 6.18 14.44
N PHE A 89 -3.13 5.97 13.92
CA PHE A 89 -2.87 5.92 12.49
C PHE A 89 -3.55 4.70 11.85
N SER A 90 -3.46 3.54 12.51
CA SER A 90 -4.14 2.31 12.05
C SER A 90 -5.66 2.49 11.99
N MET A 91 -6.27 3.10 13.01
CA MET A 91 -7.71 3.39 13.03
C MET A 91 -8.13 4.32 11.86
N GLN A 92 -7.36 5.38 11.60
CA GLN A 92 -7.62 6.28 10.46
C GLN A 92 -7.47 5.57 9.12
N LEU A 93 -6.47 4.69 8.98
CA LEU A 93 -6.26 3.90 7.77
C LEU A 93 -7.39 2.91 7.52
N ILE A 94 -7.87 2.24 8.58
CA ILE A 94 -9.02 1.33 8.51
C ILE A 94 -10.28 2.11 8.09
N ALA A 95 -10.54 3.26 8.71
CA ALA A 95 -11.66 4.12 8.35
C ALA A 95 -11.59 4.58 6.88
N TYR A 96 -10.40 4.97 6.41
CA TYR A 96 -10.17 5.33 5.01
C TYR A 96 -10.42 4.16 4.06
N CYS A 97 -9.96 2.96 4.42
CA CYS A 97 -10.18 1.74 3.65
C CYS A 97 -11.69 1.44 3.50
N PHE A 98 -12.44 1.51 4.59
CA PHE A 98 -13.90 1.36 4.57
C PHE A 98 -14.58 2.41 3.70
N ALA A 99 -14.17 3.68 3.81
CA ALA A 99 -14.69 4.74 2.96
C ALA A 99 -14.44 4.47 1.47
N LYS A 100 -13.26 3.93 1.11
CA LYS A 100 -12.94 3.55 -0.27
C LYS A 100 -13.78 2.38 -0.78
N ILE A 101 -14.01 1.36 0.05
CA ILE A 101 -14.89 0.24 -0.29
C ILE A 101 -16.32 0.74 -0.49
N ALA A 102 -16.83 1.59 0.40
CA ALA A 102 -18.15 2.19 0.28
C ALA A 102 -18.27 3.06 -0.97
N MET A 103 -17.25 3.87 -1.29
CA MET A 103 -17.20 4.69 -2.50
C MET A 103 -17.20 3.83 -3.76
N LEU A 104 -16.46 2.73 -3.76
CA LEU A 104 -16.45 1.76 -4.86
C LEU A 104 -17.84 1.13 -5.05
N ALA A 105 -18.48 0.70 -3.95
CA ALA A 105 -19.83 0.13 -3.98
C ALA A 105 -20.87 1.13 -4.49
N LEU A 106 -20.80 2.39 -4.04
CA LEU A 106 -21.62 3.50 -4.55
C LEU A 106 -21.44 3.71 -6.05
N GLY A 107 -20.20 3.60 -6.56
CA GLY A 107 -19.89 3.67 -7.98
C GLY A 107 -20.48 2.52 -8.82
N PHE A 108 -20.77 1.37 -8.21
CA PHE A 108 -21.53 0.29 -8.87
C PHE A 108 -23.05 0.45 -8.70
N ILE A 109 -23.51 1.03 -7.59
CA ILE A 109 -24.93 1.28 -7.27
C ILE A 109 -25.53 2.41 -8.09
N PHE A 110 -24.74 3.42 -8.46
CA PHE A 110 -25.06 4.33 -9.54
C PHE A 110 -24.50 3.73 -10.82
N PRO A 111 -25.23 2.86 -11.54
CA PRO A 111 -24.93 2.69 -12.94
C PRO A 111 -25.13 4.08 -13.53
N ILE A 112 -24.04 4.76 -13.88
CA ILE A 112 -24.10 5.78 -14.91
C ILE A 112 -24.47 4.97 -16.15
N TYR A 113 -25.79 4.82 -16.37
CA TYR A 113 -26.36 4.23 -17.56
C TYR A 113 -25.81 5.07 -18.72
N VAL A 114 -24.89 4.48 -19.47
CA VAL A 114 -24.54 4.87 -20.84
C VAL A 114 -25.32 3.99 -21.80
#